data_AF-A0AA50E3L8-F1
#
_entry.id   AF-A0AA50E3L8-F1
#
_cell.length_a   1.000
_cell.length_b   1.000
_cell.length_c   1.000
_cell.angle_alpha   90.00
_cell.angle_beta   90.00
_cell.angle_gamma   90.00
#
_symmetry.space_group_name_H-M   'P 1'
#
loop_
_entity.id
_entity.type
_entity.pdbx_description
1 polymer ?
#
loop_
_entity_poly.entity_id
_entity_poly.type
_entity_poly.pdbx_seq_one_letter_code
_entity_poly.pdbx_strand_id
1 'polypeptide(L)'
;MFASFAQGFSLADVGLVLRNAPAGFSLATLQPEAQRVNNYEIGVRGNWQNLRFSLAGFYNSSDLGTTFTAPGEILRAPERVYGVEATMDARVGESWQLGGTFSLSAGEIDRLNTGNYTPLDGFRIAPVKLTAYVQHQTTLGWQNRLQLLYSGDRDVFSNNTVFGQLPVSSYVTLDYISRINVGPGKLEIGIANLLNTDYFPVVSQLQPNELSNAAARGRFLRIGYMFEW
;
A
#
# COMPACT_ATOMS: atom_id res chain seq x y z
N MET A 1 3.86 24.28 6.63
CA MET A 1 2.70 23.93 5.77
C MET A 1 3.15 23.96 4.33
N PHE A 2 2.50 23.20 3.46
CA PHE A 2 2.78 23.20 2.03
C PHE A 2 1.50 22.91 1.25
N ALA A 3 1.49 23.34 0.00
CA ALA A 3 0.53 22.94 -1.01
C ALA A 3 1.32 22.69 -2.30
N SER A 4 0.94 21.67 -3.06
CA SER A 4 1.61 21.32 -4.32
C SER A 4 0.60 20.88 -5.36
N PHE A 5 0.98 21.14 -6.61
CA PHE A 5 0.34 20.61 -7.80
C PHE A 5 1.41 19.96 -8.67
N ALA A 6 1.13 18.78 -9.18
CA ALA A 6 1.99 18.09 -10.14
C ALA A 6 1.12 17.39 -11.19
N GLN A 7 1.63 17.28 -12.42
CA GLN A 7 1.00 16.52 -13.49
C GLN A 7 1.97 15.46 -14.00
N GLY A 8 1.55 14.20 -13.96
CA GLY A 8 2.26 13.08 -14.56
C GLY A 8 1.56 12.61 -15.83
N PHE A 9 2.28 11.92 -16.70
CA PHE A 9 1.67 11.22 -17.83
C PHE A 9 2.27 9.84 -18.03
N SER A 10 1.45 8.89 -18.47
CA SER A 10 1.87 7.56 -18.90
C SER A 10 1.21 7.21 -20.23
N LEU A 11 1.92 6.43 -21.06
CA LEU A 11 1.32 5.84 -22.25
C LEU A 11 0.74 4.47 -21.88
N ALA A 12 -0.34 4.07 -22.56
CA ALA A 12 -0.90 2.74 -22.39
C ALA A 12 0.15 1.67 -22.72
N ASP A 13 0.13 0.55 -21.99
CA ASP A 13 1.04 -0.57 -22.24
C ASP A 13 0.68 -1.25 -23.57
N VAL A 14 1.29 -0.76 -24.66
CA VAL A 14 1.11 -1.27 -26.02
C VAL A 14 1.47 -2.76 -26.10
N GLY A 15 2.43 -3.22 -25.30
CA GLY A 15 2.85 -4.63 -25.28
C GLY A 15 1.79 -5.57 -24.71
N LEU A 16 1.07 -5.12 -23.68
CA LEU A 16 -0.08 -5.87 -23.14
C LEU A 16 -1.26 -5.86 -24.11
N VAL A 17 -1.53 -4.72 -24.76
CA VAL A 17 -2.61 -4.60 -25.76
C VAL A 17 -2.38 -5.58 -26.92
N LEU A 18 -1.16 -5.63 -27.45
CA LEU A 18 -0.81 -6.52 -28.56
C LEU A 18 -0.86 -8.00 -28.17
N ARG A 19 -0.56 -8.34 -26.91
CA ARG A 19 -0.58 -9.72 -26.42
C ARG A 19 -1.99 -10.30 -26.36
N ASN A 20 -2.98 -9.47 -26.04
CA ASN A 20 -4.39 -9.85 -25.94
C ASN A 20 -5.21 -9.39 -27.15
N ALA A 21 -4.56 -8.99 -28.24
CA ALA A 21 -5.22 -8.43 -29.41
C ALA A 21 -6.06 -9.50 -30.13
N PRO A 22 -7.38 -9.29 -30.31
CA PRO A 22 -8.22 -10.21 -31.09
C PRO A 22 -7.84 -10.16 -32.57
N ALA A 23 -8.23 -11.18 -33.34
CA ALA A 23 -8.04 -11.19 -34.78
C ALA A 23 -8.72 -9.96 -35.43
N GLY A 24 -7.96 -9.18 -36.21
CA GLY A 24 -8.43 -7.93 -36.82
C GLY A 24 -8.17 -6.66 -35.99
N PHE A 25 -7.43 -6.75 -34.89
CA PHE A 25 -7.05 -5.59 -34.07
C PHE A 25 -6.27 -4.54 -34.87
N SER A 26 -6.69 -3.27 -34.76
CA SER A 26 -6.04 -2.12 -35.39
C SER A 26 -5.37 -1.22 -34.35
N LEU A 27 -4.20 -0.68 -34.69
CA LEU A 27 -3.52 0.34 -33.87
C LEU A 27 -4.37 1.62 -33.68
N ALA A 28 -5.34 1.88 -34.57
CA ALA A 28 -6.24 3.03 -34.48
C ALA A 28 -7.21 2.94 -33.29
N THR A 29 -7.53 1.73 -32.81
CA THR A 29 -8.38 1.50 -31.62
C THR A 29 -7.64 1.68 -30.29
N LEU A 30 -6.32 1.86 -30.32
CA LEU A 30 -5.47 1.88 -29.12
C LEU A 30 -5.60 3.19 -28.31
N GLN A 31 -6.28 4.21 -28.85
CA GLN A 31 -6.41 5.56 -28.28
C GLN A 31 -5.08 6.02 -27.65
N PRO A 32 -4.04 6.33 -28.44
CA PRO A 32 -2.67 6.49 -27.97
C PRO A 32 -2.43 7.71 -27.06
N GLU A 33 -3.48 8.47 -26.73
CA GLU A 33 -3.38 9.64 -25.87
C GLU A 33 -2.82 9.24 -24.50
N ALA A 34 -1.86 10.01 -23.99
CA ALA A 34 -1.27 9.72 -22.69
C ALA A 34 -2.33 9.88 -21.58
N GLN A 35 -2.36 8.92 -20.64
CA GLN A 35 -3.08 9.08 -19.39
C GLN A 35 -2.39 10.20 -18.61
N ARG A 36 -3.06 11.34 -18.47
CA ARG A 36 -2.57 12.46 -17.65
C ARG A 36 -3.21 12.39 -16.27
N VAL A 37 -2.38 12.45 -15.24
CA VAL A 37 -2.82 12.44 -13.85
C VAL A 37 -2.46 13.79 -13.23
N ASN A 38 -3.47 14.51 -12.77
CA ASN A 38 -3.32 15.71 -11.96
C ASN A 38 -3.29 15.31 -10.48
N ASN A 39 -2.25 15.70 -9.75
CA ASN A 39 -2.11 15.50 -8.31
C ASN A 39 -2.15 16.85 -7.59
N TYR A 40 -3.04 16.97 -6.62
CA TYR A 40 -3.12 18.10 -5.68
C TYR A 40 -2.85 17.57 -4.28
N GLU A 41 -1.92 18.21 -3.57
CA GLU A 41 -1.59 17.82 -2.19
C GLU A 41 -1.51 19.05 -1.30
N ILE A 42 -2.06 18.93 -0.09
CA ILE A 42 -1.93 19.93 0.95
C ILE A 42 -1.54 19.23 2.24
N GLY A 43 -0.62 19.85 2.99
CA GLY A 43 -0.18 19.24 4.22
C GLY A 43 0.63 20.11 5.16
N VAL A 44 0.94 19.50 6.29
CA VAL A 44 1.85 20.02 7.28
C VAL A 44 2.92 18.98 7.53
N ARG A 45 4.16 19.43 7.61
CA ARG A 45 5.29 18.62 8.07
C ARG A 45 6.14 19.46 8.97
N GLY A 46 6.71 18.83 9.98
CA GLY A 46 7.53 19.50 10.98
C GLY A 46 8.62 18.60 11.51
N ASN A 47 9.70 19.24 11.92
CA ASN A 47 10.79 18.62 12.66
C ASN A 47 11.05 19.48 13.89
N TRP A 48 10.62 19.01 15.05
CA TRP A 48 10.74 19.69 16.33
C TRP A 48 11.55 18.83 17.30
N GLN A 49 12.82 19.20 17.48
CA GLN A 49 13.77 18.53 18.36
C GLN A 49 13.83 17.02 18.09
N ASN A 50 13.07 16.26 18.87
CA ASN A 50 13.05 14.80 18.86
C ASN A 50 11.82 14.23 18.13
N LEU A 51 10.92 15.06 17.60
CA LEU A 51 9.69 14.68 16.91
C LEU A 51 9.75 15.12 15.44
N ARG A 52 9.54 14.18 14.53
CA ARG A 52 9.23 14.45 13.12
C ARG A 52 7.83 13.96 12.82
N PHE A 53 7.08 14.73 12.06
CA PHE A 53 5.75 14.32 11.63
C PHE A 53 5.42 14.89 10.26
N SER A 54 4.52 14.21 9.55
CA SER A 54 3.83 14.73 8.38
C SER A 54 2.37 14.33 8.42
N LEU A 55 1.50 15.21 7.91
CA LEU A 55 0.10 14.94 7.63
C LEU A 55 -0.22 15.60 6.30
N ALA A 56 -0.71 14.83 5.35
CA ALA A 56 -1.06 15.31 4.02
C ALA A 56 -2.41 14.75 3.59
N GLY A 57 -3.20 15.59 2.94
CA GLY A 57 -4.36 15.18 2.16
C GLY A 57 -4.02 15.32 0.68
N PHE A 58 -4.43 14.36 -0.13
CA PHE A 58 -4.17 14.36 -1.56
C PHE A 58 -5.45 14.10 -2.37
N TYR A 59 -5.47 14.63 -3.59
CA TYR A 59 -6.49 14.37 -4.60
C TYR A 59 -5.83 14.20 -5.96
N ASN A 60 -5.98 13.00 -6.52
CA ASN A 60 -5.51 12.62 -7.84
C ASN A 60 -6.71 12.48 -8.78
N SER A 61 -6.62 13.02 -9.99
CA SER A 61 -7.64 12.87 -11.03
C SER A 61 -7.03 12.64 -12.39
N SER A 62 -7.68 11.80 -13.19
CA SER A 62 -7.27 11.51 -14.57
C SER A 62 -8.51 11.30 -15.44
N ASP A 63 -8.60 12.00 -16.57
CA ASP A 63 -9.70 11.84 -17.53
C ASP A 63 -9.59 10.52 -18.32
N LEU A 64 -8.37 9.98 -18.44
CA LEU A 64 -8.06 8.75 -19.15
C LEU A 64 -7.44 7.70 -18.23
N GLY A 65 -8.02 7.52 -17.04
CA GLY A 65 -7.66 6.49 -16.08
C GLY A 65 -7.67 5.11 -16.72
N THR A 66 -6.57 4.36 -16.61
CA THR A 66 -6.45 3.03 -17.23
C THR A 66 -6.82 1.95 -16.22
N THR A 67 -7.83 1.15 -16.55
CA THR A 67 -8.19 -0.07 -15.82
C THR A 67 -8.41 -1.23 -16.79
N PHE A 68 -8.61 -2.44 -16.27
CA PHE A 68 -8.88 -3.63 -17.06
C PHE A 68 -10.28 -4.17 -16.74
N THR A 69 -11.04 -4.53 -17.75
CA THR A 69 -12.24 -5.36 -17.57
C THR A 69 -11.80 -6.82 -17.42
N ALA A 70 -12.64 -7.69 -16.86
CA ALA A 70 -12.54 -9.12 -17.13
C ALA A 70 -13.27 -9.36 -18.46
N PRO A 71 -12.62 -9.83 -19.55
CA PRO A 71 -11.50 -10.78 -19.60
C PRO A 71 -10.09 -10.20 -19.90
N GLY A 72 -9.87 -8.90 -19.74
CA GLY A 72 -8.54 -8.26 -19.86
C GLY A 72 -8.48 -7.12 -20.87
N GLU A 73 -9.62 -6.55 -21.25
CA GLU A 73 -9.65 -5.40 -22.16
C GLU A 73 -9.32 -4.12 -21.41
N ILE A 74 -8.56 -3.24 -22.05
CA ILE A 74 -8.22 -1.94 -21.49
C ILE A 74 -9.46 -1.05 -21.53
N LEU A 75 -9.88 -0.58 -20.36
CA LEU A 75 -10.89 0.45 -20.20
C LEU A 75 -10.20 1.74 -19.80
N ARG A 76 -10.47 2.81 -20.55
CA ARG A 76 -10.02 4.16 -20.25
C ARG A 76 -11.20 5.02 -19.85
N ALA A 77 -11.17 5.56 -18.64
CA ALA A 77 -12.29 6.29 -18.07
C ALA A 77 -11.82 7.34 -17.05
N PRO A 78 -12.61 8.40 -16.82
CA PRO A 78 -12.33 9.35 -15.75
C PRO A 78 -12.27 8.64 -14.41
N GLU A 79 -11.20 8.89 -13.64
CA GLU A 79 -11.02 8.35 -12.31
C GLU A 79 -10.47 9.41 -11.35
N ARG A 80 -10.76 9.21 -10.06
CA ARG A 80 -10.21 10.02 -8.98
C ARG A 80 -9.81 9.15 -7.80
N VAL A 81 -8.69 9.48 -7.17
CA VAL A 81 -8.17 8.82 -5.97
C VAL A 81 -7.78 9.89 -4.97
N TYR A 82 -8.29 9.80 -3.76
CA TYR A 82 -8.06 10.80 -2.74
C TYR A 82 -7.92 10.15 -1.38
N GLY A 83 -7.23 10.82 -0.47
CA GLY A 83 -6.90 10.21 0.80
C GLY A 83 -6.14 11.13 1.73
N VAL A 84 -5.81 10.56 2.88
CA VAL A 84 -5.04 11.19 3.94
C VAL A 84 -3.92 10.25 4.35
N GLU A 85 -2.72 10.79 4.47
CA GLU A 85 -1.55 10.08 4.95
C GLU A 85 -0.90 10.83 6.10
N ALA A 86 -0.46 10.08 7.11
CA ALA A 86 0.26 10.63 8.24
C ALA A 86 1.48 9.79 8.59
N THR A 87 2.55 10.45 9.02
CA THR A 87 3.74 9.82 9.57
C THR A 87 4.15 10.52 10.85
N MET A 88 4.70 9.77 11.79
CA MET A 88 5.26 10.30 13.02
C MET A 88 6.47 9.46 13.44
N ASP A 89 7.55 10.12 13.82
CA ASP A 89 8.72 9.52 14.47
C ASP A 89 9.14 10.38 15.65
N ALA A 90 9.26 9.79 16.83
CA ALA A 90 9.62 10.45 18.06
C ALA A 90 10.77 9.73 18.76
N ARG A 91 11.76 10.48 19.25
CA ARG A 91 12.75 9.99 20.21
C ARG A 91 12.35 10.43 21.62
N VAL A 92 12.20 9.47 22.53
CA VAL A 92 11.79 9.73 23.92
C VAL A 92 12.95 9.37 24.84
N GLY A 93 13.52 10.37 25.50
CA GLY A 93 14.79 10.20 26.21
C GLY A 93 15.94 9.79 25.28
N GLU A 94 16.93 9.08 25.82
CA GLU A 94 18.13 8.69 25.06
C GLU A 94 17.97 7.35 24.33
N SER A 95 17.14 6.46 24.88
CA SER A 95 17.09 5.04 24.45
C SER A 95 15.81 4.63 23.72
N TRP A 96 14.74 5.43 23.74
CA TRP A 96 13.48 5.06 23.10
C TRP A 96 13.22 5.80 21.80
N GLN A 97 12.70 5.06 20.83
CA GLN A 97 12.16 5.59 19.58
C GLN A 97 10.79 4.99 19.34
N LEU A 98 9.83 5.82 19.00
CA LEU A 98 8.48 5.41 18.65
C LEU A 98 8.15 6.01 17.30
N GLY A 99 7.33 5.34 16.51
CA GLY A 99 6.85 5.92 15.27
C GLY A 99 5.75 5.11 14.65
N GLY A 100 5.22 5.61 13.55
CA GLY A 100 4.12 4.98 12.86
C GLY A 100 3.67 5.73 11.63
N THR A 101 2.83 5.06 10.85
CA THR A 101 2.24 5.59 9.63
C THR A 101 0.76 5.28 9.59
N PHE A 102 -0.03 6.18 9.01
CA PHE A 102 -1.44 5.99 8.73
C PHE A 102 -1.71 6.32 7.27
N SER A 103 -2.50 5.50 6.59
CA SER A 103 -2.97 5.77 5.23
C SER A 103 -4.43 5.36 5.11
N LEU A 104 -5.25 6.28 4.62
CA LEU A 104 -6.65 6.07 4.27
C LEU A 104 -6.86 6.65 2.88
N SER A 105 -7.36 5.83 1.96
CA SER A 105 -7.68 6.26 0.61
C SER A 105 -9.01 5.72 0.14
N ALA A 106 -9.64 6.50 -0.72
CA ALA A 106 -10.79 6.12 -1.51
C ALA A 106 -10.49 6.43 -2.98
N GLY A 107 -11.21 5.76 -3.87
CA GLY A 107 -11.06 6.02 -5.28
C GLY A 107 -12.28 5.55 -6.03
N GLU A 108 -12.58 6.25 -7.12
CA GLU A 108 -13.79 6.08 -7.90
C GLU A 108 -13.49 6.26 -9.38
N ILE A 109 -14.29 5.61 -10.22
CA ILE A 109 -14.16 5.58 -11.68
C ILE A 109 -15.53 5.70 -12.35
N ASP A 110 -15.60 6.52 -13.39
CA ASP A 110 -16.78 6.70 -14.25
C ASP A 110 -16.60 5.94 -15.56
N ARG A 111 -16.85 4.63 -15.50
CA ARG A 111 -16.59 3.68 -16.60
C ARG A 111 -17.34 4.00 -17.89
N LEU A 112 -18.45 4.72 -17.80
CA LEU A 112 -19.32 5.03 -18.93
C LEU A 112 -19.22 6.51 -19.36
N ASN A 113 -18.36 7.30 -18.71
CA ASN A 113 -18.22 8.73 -18.93
C ASN A 113 -19.57 9.49 -18.84
N THR A 114 -20.37 9.12 -17.84
CA THR A 114 -21.74 9.62 -17.60
C THR A 114 -21.82 10.66 -16.49
N GLY A 115 -20.72 10.90 -15.80
CA GLY A 115 -20.64 11.59 -14.51
C GLY A 115 -20.98 10.71 -13.31
N ASN A 116 -21.35 9.44 -13.52
CA ASN A 116 -21.69 8.50 -12.44
C ASN A 116 -20.46 7.69 -12.01
N TYR A 117 -19.93 8.02 -10.84
CA TYR A 117 -18.74 7.40 -10.27
C TYR A 117 -19.09 6.15 -9.47
N THR A 118 -18.31 5.09 -9.68
CA THR A 118 -18.40 3.84 -8.93
C THR A 118 -17.07 3.55 -8.24
N PRO A 119 -17.03 2.85 -7.08
CA PRO A 119 -15.79 2.59 -6.39
C PRO A 119 -14.75 1.85 -7.25
N LEU A 120 -13.48 2.23 -7.07
CA LEU A 120 -12.33 1.47 -7.57
C LEU A 120 -12.13 0.22 -6.70
N ASP A 121 -11.66 -0.85 -7.36
CA ASP A 121 -11.44 -2.16 -6.74
C ASP A 121 -10.33 -2.14 -5.67
N GLY A 122 -10.27 -3.22 -4.89
CA GLY A 122 -9.28 -3.43 -3.83
C GLY A 122 -7.84 -3.62 -4.31
N PHE A 123 -7.62 -3.87 -5.61
CA PHE A 123 -6.27 -3.91 -6.18
C PHE A 123 -5.72 -2.50 -6.38
N ARG A 124 -6.60 -1.55 -6.68
CA ARG A 124 -6.30 -0.12 -6.83
C ARG A 124 -6.31 0.62 -5.50
N ILE A 125 -7.26 0.31 -4.62
CA ILE A 125 -7.46 1.02 -3.35
C ILE A 125 -7.33 0.05 -2.18
N ALA A 126 -6.25 0.19 -1.42
CA ALA A 126 -6.01 -0.59 -0.22
C ALA A 126 -7.03 -0.24 0.90
N PRO A 127 -7.31 -1.18 1.82
CA PRO A 127 -8.00 -0.84 3.06
C PRO A 127 -7.19 0.17 3.88
N VAL A 128 -7.82 0.76 4.91
CA VAL A 128 -7.11 1.62 5.86
C VAL A 128 -5.92 0.87 6.45
N LYS A 129 -4.76 1.53 6.54
CA LYS A 129 -3.53 0.90 7.00
C LYS A 129 -2.89 1.74 8.09
N LEU A 130 -2.54 1.07 9.19
CA LEU A 130 -1.79 1.64 10.30
C LEU A 130 -0.53 0.80 10.53
N THR A 131 0.61 1.46 10.64
CA THR A 131 1.82 0.84 11.19
C THR A 131 2.25 1.60 12.43
N ALA A 132 2.81 0.89 13.39
CA ALA A 132 3.38 1.49 14.58
C ALA A 132 4.63 0.71 14.99
N TYR A 133 5.53 1.36 15.69
CA TYR A 133 6.67 0.68 16.29
C TYR A 133 7.10 1.35 17.59
N VAL A 134 7.69 0.54 18.45
CA VAL A 134 8.48 0.97 19.59
C VAL A 134 9.83 0.29 19.49
N GLN A 135 10.89 1.06 19.70
CA GLN A 135 12.26 0.61 19.65
C GLN A 135 13.00 1.11 20.88
N HIS A 136 13.77 0.22 21.50
CA HIS A 136 14.56 0.48 22.67
C HIS A 136 16.01 0.09 22.45
N GLN A 137 16.93 0.98 22.77
CA GLN A 137 18.35 0.67 22.90
C GLN A 137 18.63 0.16 24.32
N THR A 138 18.66 -1.16 24.47
CA THR A 138 18.86 -1.81 25.78
C THR A 138 20.26 -1.58 26.32
N THR A 139 21.28 -1.69 25.47
CA THR A 139 22.68 -1.31 25.76
C THR A 139 23.32 -0.75 24.49
N LEU A 140 24.53 -0.17 24.61
CA LEU A 140 25.28 0.27 23.43
C LEU A 140 25.56 -0.94 22.52
N GLY A 141 25.05 -0.88 21.29
CA GLY A 141 25.14 -1.98 20.33
C GLY A 141 24.04 -3.04 20.44
N TRP A 142 23.05 -2.90 21.32
CA TRP A 142 21.89 -3.79 21.38
C TRP A 142 20.58 -3.01 21.30
N GLN A 143 19.83 -3.25 20.22
CA GLN A 143 18.54 -2.62 19.95
C GLN A 143 17.44 -3.65 19.79
N ASN A 144 16.28 -3.38 20.37
CA ASN A 144 15.09 -4.22 20.27
C ASN A 144 13.95 -3.38 19.72
N ARG A 145 13.19 -3.92 18.78
CA ARG A 145 12.05 -3.27 18.13
C ARG A 145 10.85 -4.20 18.15
N LEU A 146 9.71 -3.65 18.53
CA LEU A 146 8.41 -4.25 18.34
C LEU A 146 7.67 -3.40 17.32
N GLN A 147 7.13 -4.00 16.27
CA GLN A 147 6.39 -3.30 15.22
C GLN A 147 5.05 -3.97 14.94
N LEU A 148 4.03 -3.14 14.77
CA LEU A 148 2.66 -3.52 14.52
C LEU A 148 2.26 -3.09 13.11
N LEU A 149 1.52 -3.97 12.43
CA LEU A 149 0.77 -3.67 11.23
C LEU A 149 -0.71 -3.97 11.50
N TYR A 150 -1.58 -3.00 11.25
CA TYR A 150 -3.01 -3.19 11.12
C TYR A 150 -3.43 -2.89 9.69
N SER A 151 -4.13 -3.84 9.09
CA SER A 151 -4.86 -3.67 7.83
C SER A 151 -6.34 -3.74 8.17
N GLY A 152 -7.10 -2.69 7.85
CA GLY A 152 -8.51 -2.61 8.17
C GLY A 152 -9.40 -3.40 7.21
N ASP A 153 -10.70 -3.29 7.45
CA ASP A 153 -11.72 -3.82 6.57
C ASP A 153 -11.91 -2.93 5.33
N ARG A 154 -12.43 -3.55 4.26
CA ARG A 154 -12.92 -2.85 3.09
C ARG A 154 -14.00 -3.69 2.43
N ASP A 155 -15.24 -3.22 2.51
CA ASP A 155 -16.39 -3.79 1.81
C ASP A 155 -17.22 -2.65 1.21
N VAL A 156 -16.96 -2.35 -0.06
CA VAL A 156 -17.61 -1.24 -0.79
C VAL A 156 -18.41 -1.73 -2.00
N PHE A 157 -18.41 -3.04 -2.24
CA PHE A 157 -19.10 -3.68 -3.36
C PHE A 157 -20.13 -4.67 -2.81
N SER A 158 -21.42 -4.34 -2.90
CA SER A 158 -22.48 -5.19 -2.36
C SER A 158 -22.55 -6.54 -3.09
N ASN A 159 -22.22 -7.63 -2.38
CA ASN A 159 -22.35 -9.03 -2.85
C ASN A 159 -21.75 -9.30 -4.24
N ASN A 160 -20.53 -8.82 -4.48
CA ASN A 160 -19.81 -9.13 -5.72
C ASN A 160 -18.82 -10.29 -5.54
N THR A 161 -18.72 -11.15 -6.56
CA THR A 161 -17.74 -12.25 -6.65
C THR A 161 -16.65 -11.98 -7.69
N VAL A 162 -16.64 -10.77 -8.28
CA VAL A 162 -15.61 -10.36 -9.23
C VAL A 162 -14.28 -10.13 -8.49
N PHE A 163 -13.20 -10.59 -9.11
CA PHE A 163 -11.83 -10.35 -8.65
C PHE A 163 -11.60 -8.86 -8.31
N GLY A 164 -10.97 -8.59 -7.17
CA GLY A 164 -10.72 -7.24 -6.69
C GLY A 164 -11.94 -6.55 -6.05
N GLN A 165 -13.15 -7.11 -6.14
CA GLN A 165 -14.36 -6.52 -5.57
C GLN A 165 -14.92 -7.32 -4.38
N LEU A 166 -14.16 -8.30 -3.89
CA LEU A 166 -14.50 -9.08 -2.70
C LEU A 166 -14.24 -8.28 -1.42
N PRO A 167 -15.00 -8.56 -0.34
CA PRO A 167 -14.78 -7.93 0.94
C PRO A 167 -13.41 -8.33 1.52
N VAL A 168 -12.72 -7.35 2.10
CA VAL A 168 -11.47 -7.56 2.82
C VAL A 168 -11.75 -7.46 4.32
N SER A 169 -11.38 -8.50 5.05
CA SER A 169 -11.39 -8.57 6.51
C SER A 169 -10.09 -8.04 7.09
N SER A 170 -10.22 -7.33 8.21
CA SER A 170 -9.09 -6.74 8.91
C SER A 170 -8.19 -7.78 9.58
N TYR A 171 -6.91 -7.45 9.75
CA TYR A 171 -5.97 -8.27 10.52
C TYR A 171 -4.88 -7.42 11.17
N VAL A 172 -4.26 -7.97 12.22
CA VAL A 172 -3.12 -7.38 12.94
C VAL A 172 -1.97 -8.37 12.99
N THR A 173 -0.78 -7.89 12.63
CA THR A 173 0.47 -8.62 12.86
C THR A 173 1.39 -7.83 13.76
N LEU A 174 2.17 -8.55 14.55
CA LEU A 174 3.16 -7.99 15.47
C LEU A 174 4.49 -8.70 15.21
N ASP A 175 5.55 -7.94 14.95
CA ASP A 175 6.88 -8.50 14.74
C ASP A 175 7.84 -7.98 15.79
N TYR A 176 8.78 -8.84 16.19
CA TYR A 176 9.88 -8.51 17.07
C TYR A 176 11.21 -8.62 16.33
N ILE A 177 12.09 -7.63 16.50
CA ILE A 177 13.41 -7.59 15.87
C ILE A 177 14.43 -7.17 16.92
N SER A 178 15.46 -7.99 17.14
CA SER A 178 16.61 -7.69 17.98
C SER A 178 17.87 -7.62 17.11
N ARG A 179 18.65 -6.55 17.28
CA ARG A 179 19.93 -6.33 16.60
C ARG A 179 21.01 -6.13 17.64
N ILE A 180 22.07 -6.94 17.56
CA ILE A 180 23.15 -6.99 18.54
C ILE A 180 24.49 -6.90 17.82
N ASN A 181 25.34 -5.95 18.20
CA ASN A 181 26.73 -5.89 17.77
C ASN A 181 27.49 -7.04 18.44
N VAL A 182 28.03 -7.97 17.65
CA VAL A 182 28.75 -9.15 18.12
C VAL A 182 30.04 -9.31 17.32
N GLY A 183 31.17 -9.08 17.99
CA GLY A 183 32.50 -9.14 17.37
C GLY A 183 32.63 -8.15 16.20
N PRO A 184 33.12 -8.58 15.02
CA PRO A 184 33.29 -7.73 13.84
C PRO A 184 32.00 -7.52 13.03
N GLY A 185 30.82 -7.78 13.62
CA GLY A 185 29.58 -7.78 12.86
C GLY A 185 28.33 -7.58 13.72
N LYS A 186 27.17 -7.83 13.10
CA LYS A 186 25.84 -7.64 13.67
C LYS A 186 25.02 -8.91 13.56
N LEU A 187 24.54 -9.40 14.70
CA LEU A 187 23.56 -10.48 14.79
C LEU A 187 22.15 -9.87 14.81
N GLU A 188 21.28 -10.34 13.93
CA GLU A 188 19.86 -9.99 13.89
C GLU A 188 19.01 -11.23 14.16
N ILE A 189 18.08 -11.11 15.11
CA ILE A 189 17.07 -12.12 15.45
C ILE A 189 15.70 -11.49 15.26
N GLY A 190 14.89 -12.05 14.38
CA GLY A 190 13.54 -11.58 14.08
C GLY A 190 12.50 -12.66 14.33
N ILE A 191 11.39 -12.31 14.97
CA ILE A 191 10.20 -13.14 15.06
C ILE A 191 9.07 -12.39 14.35
N ALA A 192 8.71 -12.86 13.16
CA ALA A 192 7.57 -12.34 12.41
C ALA A 192 6.27 -13.01 12.89
N ASN A 193 5.17 -12.26 12.90
CA ASN A 193 3.86 -12.74 13.37
C ASN A 193 3.95 -13.38 14.78
N LEU A 194 4.48 -12.62 15.73
CA LEU A 194 4.73 -13.03 17.12
C LEU A 194 3.48 -13.60 17.80
N LEU A 195 2.31 -13.03 17.50
CA LEU A 195 1.00 -13.46 18.01
C LEU A 195 0.49 -14.73 17.34
N ASN A 196 1.14 -15.19 16.27
CA ASN A 196 0.69 -16.30 15.44
C ASN A 196 -0.74 -16.09 14.93
N THR A 197 -1.06 -14.86 14.51
CA THR A 197 -2.34 -14.51 13.91
C THR A 197 -2.54 -15.32 12.63
N ASP A 198 -3.68 -15.99 12.51
CA ASP A 198 -4.13 -16.58 11.25
C ASP A 198 -4.88 -15.53 10.44
N TYR A 199 -4.39 -15.24 9.24
CA TYR A 199 -4.96 -14.20 8.39
C TYR A 199 -4.65 -14.44 6.92
N PHE A 200 -5.46 -13.84 6.06
CA PHE A 200 -5.24 -13.79 4.62
C PHE A 200 -4.76 -12.37 4.25
N PRO A 201 -3.62 -12.23 3.55
CA PRO A 201 -3.21 -10.93 3.03
C PRO A 201 -4.28 -10.33 2.11
N VAL A 202 -4.36 -8.99 2.01
CA VAL A 202 -5.33 -8.30 1.15
C VAL A 202 -5.39 -8.90 -0.24
N VAL A 203 -4.24 -9.13 -0.87
CA VAL A 203 -4.17 -9.73 -2.22
C VAL A 203 -4.80 -11.11 -2.32
N SER A 204 -4.70 -11.94 -1.27
CA SER A 204 -5.35 -13.27 -1.22
C SER A 204 -6.86 -13.14 -1.07
N GLN A 205 -7.33 -12.19 -0.24
CA GLN A 205 -8.76 -11.96 0.00
C GLN A 205 -9.49 -11.43 -1.23
N LEU A 206 -8.79 -10.74 -2.14
CA LEU A 206 -9.33 -10.24 -3.39
C LEU A 206 -9.46 -11.31 -4.49
N GLN A 207 -8.98 -12.54 -4.24
CA GLN A 207 -9.08 -13.66 -5.17
C GLN A 207 -10.43 -14.38 -5.01
N PRO A 208 -11.24 -14.52 -6.08
CA PRO A 208 -12.52 -15.23 -6.00
C PRO A 208 -12.36 -16.75 -5.97
N ASN A 209 -11.18 -17.27 -6.34
CA ASN A 209 -10.91 -18.70 -6.37
C ASN A 209 -10.18 -19.13 -5.09
N GLU A 210 -10.70 -20.16 -4.42
CA GLU A 210 -10.10 -20.75 -3.22
C GLU A 210 -8.66 -21.22 -3.44
N LEU A 211 -8.30 -21.65 -4.65
CA LEU A 211 -6.93 -22.10 -4.98
C LEU A 211 -5.89 -20.98 -4.95
N SER A 212 -6.31 -19.72 -5.07
CA SER A 212 -5.44 -18.53 -5.01
C SER A 212 -5.59 -17.75 -3.70
N ASN A 213 -6.51 -18.18 -2.82
CA ASN A 213 -6.72 -17.62 -1.51
C ASN A 213 -5.82 -18.32 -0.48
N ALA A 214 -4.55 -17.89 -0.41
CA ALA A 214 -3.57 -18.47 0.49
C ALA A 214 -3.44 -17.65 1.79
N ALA A 215 -3.50 -18.35 2.92
CA ALA A 215 -3.21 -17.78 4.24
C ALA A 215 -1.76 -17.31 4.33
N ALA A 216 -1.52 -16.27 5.12
CA ALA A 216 -0.19 -15.79 5.40
C ALA A 216 0.60 -16.79 6.24
N ARG A 217 1.93 -16.61 6.29
CA ARG A 217 2.78 -17.38 7.19
C ARG A 217 2.41 -17.09 8.65
N GLY A 218 2.28 -18.16 9.45
CA GLY A 218 2.23 -18.07 10.91
C GLY A 218 3.54 -17.55 11.51
N ARG A 219 3.74 -17.78 12.81
CA ARG A 219 4.95 -17.31 13.50
C ARG A 219 6.21 -17.88 12.86
N PHE A 220 7.17 -17.02 12.54
CA PHE A 220 8.40 -17.39 11.86
C PHE A 220 9.62 -16.75 12.50
N LEU A 221 10.63 -17.57 12.82
CA LEU A 221 11.91 -17.13 13.36
C LEU A 221 12.93 -16.97 12.22
N ARG A 222 13.60 -15.82 12.20
CA ARG A 222 14.74 -15.52 11.32
C ARG A 222 15.96 -15.17 12.17
N ILE A 223 17.11 -15.74 11.82
CA ILE A 223 18.40 -15.40 12.40
C ILE A 223 19.33 -15.05 11.24
N GLY A 224 20.08 -13.96 11.36
CA GLY A 224 21.08 -13.55 10.37
C GLY A 224 22.28 -12.89 11.03
N TYR A 225 23.47 -13.10 10.46
CA TYR A 225 24.69 -12.44 10.89
C TYR A 225 25.29 -11.69 9.70
N MET A 226 25.60 -10.41 9.89
CA MET A 226 26.27 -9.56 8.91
C MET A 226 27.67 -9.25 9.40
N PHE A 227 28.68 -9.64 8.63
CA PHE A 227 30.08 -9.32 8.89
C PHE A 227 30.42 -7.98 8.24
N GLU A 228 31.08 -7.07 8.97
CA GLU A 228 31.53 -5.77 8.47
C GLU A 228 33.07 -5.78 8.40
N TRP A 229 33.63 -5.65 7.19
CA TRP A 229 35.09 -5.61 6.92
C TRP A 229 35.53 -4.28 6.33
#